data_AF-A0A1M4UE81-F1
#
_entry.id   AF-A0A1M4UE81-F1
#
_cell.length_a   1.000
_cell.length_b   1.000
_cell.length_c   1.000
_cell.angle_alpha   90.00
_cell.angle_beta   90.00
_cell.angle_gamma   90.00
#
_symmetry.space_group_name_H-M   'P 1'
#
loop_
_entity.id
_entity.type
_entity.pdbx_description
1 polymer ?
#
loop_
_entity_poly.entity_id
_entity_poly.type
_entity_poly.pdbx_seq_one_letter_code
_entity_poly.pdbx_strand_id
1 'polypeptide(L)'
;MKINYRKVILWIAIIICVAVLPDGRMYYQQYKLSLDKLPDTYKTYAELDSLKDDVYEVLEINSDLAEPVVQLMDSSIMIAYKSSIKTENGDSTKAIWYKINLEGEIDSASGTAADVAGGKELNYLQSTYEIDTVPGLIRREFVHKEHWSDRSFWNLRKNLMWGTGNGSGGGGWTGTSYFQIKMPEKTLHFKRFVAIDEDGDFRDRFFYFVYQVKNGKYLLLSDLPSRRYYLIRPIKRSLNSKE
;
A
#
# COMPACT_ATOMS: atom_id res chain seq x y z
N MET A 1 6.78 65.47 10.23
CA MET A 1 7.58 64.52 9.42
C MET A 1 6.71 64.01 8.28
N LYS A 2 6.98 64.38 7.01
CA LYS A 2 6.17 63.92 5.86
C LYS A 2 6.65 62.53 5.45
N ILE A 3 5.83 61.51 5.68
CA ILE A 3 6.13 60.14 5.23
C ILE A 3 5.97 60.10 3.71
N ASN A 4 7.01 59.64 3.01
CA ASN A 4 6.96 59.47 1.56
C ASN A 4 6.29 58.13 1.24
N TYR A 5 4.98 58.15 1.03
CA TYR A 5 4.15 56.97 0.77
C TYR A 5 4.69 56.11 -0.39
N ARG A 6 5.29 56.71 -1.42
CA ARG A 6 5.88 55.97 -2.55
C ARG A 6 7.06 55.08 -2.10
N LYS A 7 7.90 55.58 -1.20
CA LYS A 7 9.01 54.79 -0.63
C LYS A 7 8.49 53.68 0.29
N VAL A 8 7.43 53.96 1.06
CA VAL A 8 6.82 52.96 1.97
C VAL A 8 6.21 51.80 1.17
N ILE A 9 5.47 52.09 0.10
CA ILE A 9 4.89 51.05 -0.78
C ILE A 9 5.98 50.19 -1.41
N LEU A 10 7.07 50.80 -1.87
CA LEU A 10 8.21 50.06 -2.44
C LEU A 10 8.83 49.09 -1.43
N TRP A 11 9.05 49.54 -0.19
CA TRP A 11 9.60 48.69 0.87
C TRP A 11 8.67 47.53 1.24
N ILE A 12 7.36 47.77 1.30
CA ILE A 12 6.38 46.70 1.54
C ILE A 12 6.42 45.66 0.42
N ALA A 13 6.48 46.09 -0.85
CA ALA A 13 6.57 45.19 -1.99
C ALA A 13 7.85 44.33 -1.95
N ILE A 14 8.98 44.92 -1.59
CA ILE A 14 10.25 44.20 -1.42
C ILE A 14 10.15 43.15 -0.31
N ILE A 15 9.58 43.51 0.85
CA ILE A 15 9.41 42.58 1.97
C ILE A 15 8.52 41.40 1.56
N ILE A 16 7.41 41.66 0.86
CA ILE A 16 6.51 40.61 0.36
C ILE A 16 7.24 39.70 -0.64
N CYS A 17 8.00 40.27 -1.58
CA CYS A 17 8.79 39.48 -2.52
C CYS A 17 9.80 38.59 -1.79
N VAL A 18 10.55 39.13 -0.84
CA VAL A 18 11.53 38.34 -0.07
C VAL A 18 10.82 37.24 0.75
N ALA A 19 9.67 37.54 1.35
CA ALA A 19 8.92 36.59 2.15
C ALA A 19 8.30 35.45 1.32
N VAL A 20 7.72 35.74 0.16
CA VAL A 20 6.88 34.79 -0.59
C VAL A 20 7.66 34.06 -1.68
N LEU A 21 8.59 34.73 -2.38
CA LEU A 21 9.30 34.13 -3.52
C LEU A 21 10.05 32.83 -3.19
N PRO A 22 10.73 32.69 -2.04
CA PRO A 22 11.44 31.46 -1.71
C PRO A 22 10.53 30.22 -1.66
N ASP A 23 9.27 30.41 -1.27
CA ASP A 23 8.25 29.36 -1.16
C ASP A 23 7.24 29.37 -2.31
N GLY A 24 7.43 30.22 -3.32
CA GLY A 24 6.47 30.43 -4.42
C GLY A 24 6.12 29.14 -5.16
N ARG A 25 7.10 28.25 -5.33
CA ARG A 25 6.90 26.92 -5.93
C ARG A 25 5.95 26.05 -5.10
N MET A 26 6.16 26.00 -3.78
CA MET A 26 5.32 25.22 -2.86
C MET A 26 3.87 25.72 -2.90
N TYR A 27 3.66 27.03 -2.85
CA TYR A 27 2.33 27.63 -2.97
C TYR A 27 1.67 27.32 -4.31
N TYR A 28 2.43 27.41 -5.41
CA TYR A 28 1.92 27.07 -6.74
C TYR A 28 1.47 25.61 -6.83
N GLN A 29 2.26 24.66 -6.31
CA GLN A 29 1.88 23.23 -6.31
C GLN A 29 0.64 22.98 -5.47
N GLN A 30 0.54 23.58 -4.28
CA GLN A 30 -0.66 23.47 -3.43
C GLN A 30 -1.90 24.04 -4.12
N TYR A 31 -1.77 25.20 -4.78
CA TYR A 31 -2.86 25.78 -5.54
C TYR A 31 -3.29 24.87 -6.70
N LYS A 32 -2.34 24.33 -7.47
CA LYS A 32 -2.64 23.40 -8.56
C LYS A 32 -3.40 22.16 -8.08
N LEU A 33 -3.02 21.60 -6.92
CA LEU A 33 -3.72 20.46 -6.31
C LEU A 33 -5.14 20.82 -5.89
N SER A 34 -5.38 22.03 -5.38
CA SER A 34 -6.73 22.46 -4.98
C SER A 34 -7.74 22.51 -6.13
N LEU A 35 -7.25 22.57 -7.38
CA LEU A 35 -8.07 22.55 -8.58
C LEU A 35 -8.27 21.14 -9.16
N ASP A 36 -7.42 20.19 -8.77
CA ASP A 36 -7.47 18.81 -9.27
C ASP A 36 -8.52 18.03 -8.48
N LYS A 37 -9.57 17.56 -9.16
CA LYS A 37 -10.69 16.86 -8.53
C LYS A 37 -10.62 15.38 -8.86
N LEU A 38 -10.76 14.55 -7.83
CA LEU A 38 -10.92 13.11 -8.00
C LEU A 38 -12.17 12.80 -8.85
N PRO A 39 -12.03 12.11 -10.00
CA PRO A 39 -13.18 11.69 -10.80
C PRO A 39 -14.14 10.79 -10.02
N ASP A 40 -15.43 10.91 -10.31
CA ASP A 40 -16.48 10.21 -9.54
C ASP A 40 -16.34 8.69 -9.57
N THR A 41 -15.82 8.14 -10.66
CA THR A 41 -15.57 6.70 -10.84
C THR A 41 -14.64 6.11 -9.78
N TYR A 42 -13.74 6.90 -9.22
CA TYR A 42 -12.73 6.44 -8.25
C TYR A 42 -13.14 6.69 -6.79
N LYS A 43 -14.20 7.47 -6.55
CA LYS A 43 -14.66 7.79 -5.18
C LYS A 43 -15.19 6.58 -4.42
N THR A 44 -15.70 5.59 -5.15
CA THR A 44 -16.30 4.36 -4.59
C THR A 44 -15.26 3.29 -4.27
N TYR A 45 -14.00 3.48 -4.66
CA TYR A 45 -12.96 2.47 -4.42
C TYR A 45 -12.67 2.39 -2.93
N ALA A 46 -12.62 1.16 -2.41
CA ALA A 46 -12.24 0.86 -1.05
C ALA A 46 -10.75 0.48 -0.97
N GLU A 47 -10.19 0.51 0.23
CA GLU A 47 -8.91 -0.16 0.46
C GLU A 47 -9.08 -1.68 0.36
N LEU A 48 -8.00 -2.40 0.05
CA LEU A 48 -8.06 -3.84 -0.19
C LEU A 48 -8.58 -4.64 1.01
N ASP A 49 -8.18 -4.26 2.23
CA ASP A 49 -8.62 -4.85 3.50
C ASP A 49 -10.11 -4.60 3.81
N SER A 50 -10.66 -3.54 3.23
CA SER A 50 -12.02 -3.06 3.45
C SER A 50 -12.93 -3.33 2.24
N LEU A 51 -12.42 -4.06 1.24
CA LEU A 51 -13.12 -4.31 -0.01
C LEU A 51 -14.34 -5.19 0.23
N LYS A 52 -15.53 -4.63 -0.03
CA LYS A 52 -16.80 -5.34 0.03
C LYS A 52 -17.27 -5.69 -1.36
N ASP A 53 -17.58 -6.96 -1.57
CA ASP A 53 -17.97 -7.50 -2.87
C ASP A 53 -19.03 -8.60 -2.68
N ASP A 54 -19.84 -8.85 -3.70
CA ASP A 54 -20.95 -9.82 -3.68
C ASP A 54 -20.55 -11.22 -4.20
N VAL A 55 -19.37 -11.31 -4.80
CA VAL A 55 -18.78 -12.55 -5.34
C VAL A 55 -17.55 -12.96 -4.55
N TYR A 56 -16.69 -12.00 -4.20
CA TYR A 56 -15.41 -12.27 -3.55
C TYR A 56 -15.34 -11.73 -2.12
N GLU A 57 -14.54 -12.37 -1.27
CA GLU A 57 -14.13 -11.83 0.03
C GLU A 57 -12.60 -11.72 0.08
N VAL A 58 -12.12 -10.74 0.85
CA VAL A 58 -10.70 -10.54 1.14
C VAL A 58 -10.45 -10.88 2.60
N LEU A 59 -9.57 -11.85 2.85
CA LEU A 59 -9.14 -12.22 4.18
C LEU A 59 -7.69 -11.77 4.40
N GLU A 60 -7.48 -10.97 5.43
CA GLU A 60 -6.15 -10.56 5.88
C GLU A 60 -5.58 -11.61 6.85
N ILE A 61 -4.38 -12.10 6.53
CA ILE A 61 -3.61 -13.01 7.38
C ILE A 61 -2.35 -12.25 7.78
N ASN A 62 -2.31 -11.83 9.04
CA ASN A 62 -1.16 -11.15 9.63
C ASN A 62 -0.10 -12.17 10.05
N SER A 63 1.16 -11.91 9.67
CA SER A 63 2.28 -12.71 10.16
C SER A 63 3.27 -11.82 10.91
N ASP A 64 3.59 -12.14 12.15
CA ASP A 64 4.60 -11.37 12.88
C ASP A 64 6.01 -11.62 12.33
N LEU A 65 6.23 -12.69 11.53
CA LEU A 65 7.51 -13.03 10.92
C LEU A 65 7.34 -13.37 9.44
N ALA A 66 8.32 -13.00 8.61
CA ALA A 66 8.35 -13.39 7.21
C ALA A 66 8.84 -14.84 7.11
N GLU A 67 7.94 -15.81 7.34
CA GLU A 67 8.22 -17.21 7.01
C GLU A 67 7.78 -17.49 5.57
N PRO A 68 8.54 -18.33 4.84
CA PRO A 68 8.22 -18.63 3.46
C PRO A 68 6.88 -19.36 3.38
N VAL A 69 6.04 -18.93 2.46
CA VAL A 69 4.83 -19.67 2.12
C VAL A 69 5.25 -20.89 1.31
N VAL A 70 4.77 -22.07 1.72
CA VAL A 70 5.12 -23.34 1.07
C VAL A 70 3.90 -23.98 0.44
N GLN A 71 4.10 -24.59 -0.72
CA GLN A 71 3.15 -25.49 -1.33
C GLN A 71 3.40 -26.91 -0.83
N LEU A 72 2.37 -27.52 -0.23
CA LEU A 72 2.38 -28.89 0.26
C LEU A 72 2.16 -29.89 -0.89
N MET A 73 2.40 -31.18 -0.61
CA MET A 73 2.30 -32.25 -1.62
C MET A 73 0.89 -32.41 -2.20
N ASP A 74 -0.16 -32.09 -1.43
CA ASP A 74 -1.55 -32.08 -1.86
C ASP A 74 -1.94 -30.79 -2.62
N SER A 75 -0.95 -29.99 -3.03
CA SER A 75 -1.10 -28.68 -3.70
C SER A 75 -1.75 -27.57 -2.85
N SER A 76 -2.08 -27.85 -1.59
CA SER A 76 -2.48 -26.81 -0.65
C SER A 76 -1.31 -25.89 -0.33
N ILE A 77 -1.63 -24.66 0.07
CA ILE A 77 -0.64 -23.69 0.53
C ILE A 77 -0.61 -23.72 2.05
N MET A 78 0.56 -23.59 2.63
CA MET A 78 0.72 -23.37 4.05
C MET A 78 1.39 -22.03 4.29
N ILE A 79 0.74 -21.19 5.09
CA ILE A 79 1.27 -19.92 5.58
C ILE A 79 1.59 -20.11 7.06
N ALA A 80 2.86 -19.91 7.40
CA ALA A 80 3.37 -20.04 8.75
C ALA A 80 3.50 -18.66 9.39
N TYR A 81 3.11 -18.55 10.66
CA TYR A 81 3.44 -17.37 11.46
C TYR A 81 3.73 -17.76 12.89
N LYS A 82 4.59 -16.97 13.55
CA LYS A 82 4.83 -17.09 14.98
C LYS A 82 4.08 -15.99 15.69
N SER A 83 3.24 -16.33 16.66
CA SER A 83 2.60 -15.35 17.53
C SER A 83 3.33 -15.30 18.87
N SER A 84 3.63 -14.09 19.34
CA SER A 84 4.11 -13.88 20.72
C SER A 84 2.93 -13.88 21.68
N ILE A 85 2.93 -14.82 22.63
CA ILE A 85 1.95 -14.90 23.70
C ILE A 85 2.66 -14.52 24.99
N LYS A 86 2.23 -13.41 25.59
CA LYS A 86 2.66 -13.02 26.94
C LYS A 86 2.11 -14.04 27.93
N THR A 87 3.00 -14.76 28.60
CA THR A 87 2.64 -15.65 29.71
C THR A 87 3.17 -15.10 31.02
N GLU A 88 2.64 -15.56 32.15
CA GLU A 88 3.10 -15.16 33.49
C GLU A 88 4.61 -15.42 33.71
N ASN A 89 5.21 -16.33 32.94
CA ASN A 89 6.63 -16.70 32.99
C ASN A 89 7.50 -16.05 31.89
N GLY A 90 6.97 -15.07 31.15
CA GLY A 90 7.66 -14.38 30.05
C GLY A 90 6.98 -14.54 28.69
N ASP A 91 7.61 -13.99 27.65
CA ASP A 91 7.10 -14.09 26.28
C ASP A 91 7.36 -15.50 25.73
N SER A 92 6.29 -16.23 25.41
CA SER A 92 6.36 -17.53 24.73
C SER A 92 5.99 -17.36 23.26
N THR A 93 6.69 -18.05 22.36
CA THR A 93 6.38 -17.99 20.92
C THR A 93 5.65 -19.25 20.50
N LYS A 94 4.44 -19.11 19.93
CA LYS A 94 3.69 -20.23 19.36
C LYS A 94 3.72 -20.14 17.84
N ALA A 95 4.19 -21.19 17.17
CA ALA A 95 4.01 -21.33 15.73
C ALA A 95 2.56 -21.73 15.43
N ILE A 96 1.91 -20.99 14.54
CA ILE A 96 0.56 -21.23 14.05
C ILE A 96 0.65 -21.34 12.52
N TRP A 97 -0.12 -22.25 11.95
CA TRP A 97 -0.11 -22.53 10.53
C TRP A 97 -1.52 -22.40 9.99
N TYR A 98 -1.64 -21.76 8.83
CA TYR A 98 -2.86 -21.78 8.03
C TYR A 98 -2.62 -22.67 6.83
N LYS A 99 -3.40 -23.75 6.72
CA LYS A 99 -3.45 -24.57 5.50
C LYS A 99 -4.59 -24.05 4.64
N ILE A 100 -4.31 -23.73 3.38
CA ILE A 100 -5.26 -23.21 2.41
C ILE A 100 -5.39 -24.24 1.30
N ASN A 101 -6.56 -24.84 1.12
CA ASN A 101 -6.79 -25.79 0.03
C ASN A 101 -6.88 -25.10 -1.35
N LEU A 102 -7.14 -25.86 -2.40
CA LEU A 102 -7.23 -25.33 -3.78
C LEU A 102 -8.46 -24.44 -4.01
N GLU A 103 -9.46 -24.57 -3.15
CA GLU A 103 -10.69 -23.79 -3.14
C GLU A 103 -10.55 -22.48 -2.35
N GLY A 104 -9.44 -22.31 -1.61
CA GLY A 104 -9.18 -21.14 -0.78
C GLY A 104 -9.76 -21.24 0.62
N GLU A 105 -10.24 -22.42 1.04
CA GLU A 105 -10.70 -22.66 2.41
C GLU A 105 -9.50 -22.75 3.35
N ILE A 106 -9.62 -22.08 4.48
CA ILE A 106 -8.57 -22.03 5.50
C ILE A 106 -8.90 -23.07 6.56
N ASP A 107 -8.02 -24.05 6.73
CA ASP A 107 -7.99 -24.94 7.87
C ASP A 107 -6.88 -24.45 8.82
N SER A 108 -7.30 -23.98 10.00
CA SER A 108 -6.38 -23.53 11.04
C SER A 108 -5.87 -24.74 11.81
N ALA A 109 -4.80 -25.36 11.32
CA ALA A 109 -4.12 -26.42 12.02
C ALA A 109 -3.01 -25.84 12.90
N SER A 110 -3.06 -26.07 14.22
CA SER A 110 -1.88 -25.94 15.06
C SER A 110 -0.95 -27.14 14.84
N GLY A 111 -0.37 -27.24 13.64
CA GLY A 111 0.53 -28.31 13.23
C GLY A 111 1.93 -28.20 13.80
N THR A 112 2.72 -29.26 13.64
CA THR A 112 4.13 -29.33 14.08
C THR A 112 5.06 -29.13 12.88
N ALA A 113 6.33 -28.77 13.11
CA ALA A 113 7.31 -28.54 12.04
C ALA A 113 7.50 -29.73 11.06
N ALA A 114 7.05 -30.94 11.44
CA ALA A 114 7.07 -32.12 10.59
C ALA A 114 6.16 -31.98 9.34
N ASP A 115 5.08 -31.21 9.42
CA ASP A 115 4.13 -31.00 8.32
C ASP A 115 4.76 -30.18 7.16
N VAL A 116 5.84 -29.45 7.44
CA VAL A 116 6.58 -28.60 6.50
C VAL A 116 7.65 -29.38 5.74
N ALA A 117 8.09 -30.52 6.27
CA ALA A 117 9.31 -31.22 5.84
C ALA A 117 9.28 -31.78 4.40
N GLY A 118 8.16 -31.62 3.69
CA GLY A 118 8.01 -31.98 2.27
C GLY A 118 7.46 -30.87 1.37
N GLY A 119 7.27 -29.65 1.90
CA GLY A 119 6.75 -28.52 1.13
C GLY A 119 7.82 -27.90 0.22
N LYS A 120 7.39 -27.40 -0.94
CA LYS A 120 8.23 -26.57 -1.82
C LYS A 120 7.90 -25.11 -1.63
N GLU A 121 8.90 -24.23 -1.64
CA GLU A 121 8.66 -22.79 -1.60
C GLU A 121 7.76 -22.36 -2.77
N LEU A 122 6.81 -21.48 -2.48
CA LEU A 122 5.84 -21.01 -3.45
C LEU A 122 6.52 -20.11 -4.48
N ASN A 123 6.31 -20.40 -5.77
CA ASN A 123 6.76 -19.52 -6.83
C ASN A 123 5.72 -18.42 -7.05
N TYR A 124 6.08 -17.19 -6.67
CA TYR A 124 5.26 -16.02 -6.93
C TYR A 124 5.47 -15.51 -8.36
N LEU A 125 4.41 -14.91 -8.91
CA LEU A 125 4.49 -14.08 -10.10
C LEU A 125 5.21 -12.75 -9.78
N GLN A 126 5.59 -12.03 -10.85
CA GLN A 126 6.31 -10.76 -10.75
C GLN A 126 5.61 -9.77 -9.81
N SER A 127 6.42 -9.09 -8.99
CA SER A 127 5.97 -8.08 -8.04
C SER A 127 5.34 -6.88 -8.73
N THR A 128 4.43 -6.20 -8.02
CA THR A 128 3.82 -4.92 -8.45
C THR A 128 4.81 -3.75 -8.58
N TYR A 129 6.12 -3.98 -8.43
CA TYR A 129 7.16 -2.96 -8.66
C TYR A 129 7.14 -2.37 -10.07
N GLU A 130 6.83 -3.22 -11.06
CA GLU A 130 6.79 -2.89 -12.48
C GLU A 130 5.35 -2.86 -13.02
N ILE A 131 4.38 -2.54 -12.16
CA ILE A 131 2.95 -2.61 -12.49
C ILE A 131 2.54 -1.73 -13.68
N ASP A 132 3.32 -0.68 -13.98
CA ASP A 132 3.09 0.21 -15.12
C ASP A 132 3.73 -0.30 -16.41
N THR A 133 4.81 -1.08 -16.33
CA THR A 133 5.59 -1.55 -17.49
C THR A 133 5.13 -2.91 -17.99
N VAL A 134 4.63 -3.77 -17.09
CA VAL A 134 4.11 -5.10 -17.44
C VAL A 134 2.65 -5.20 -16.98
N PRO A 135 1.67 -5.08 -17.90
CA PRO A 135 0.27 -5.25 -17.54
C PRO A 135 0.02 -6.71 -17.15
N GLY A 136 -0.11 -6.94 -15.85
CA GLY A 136 -0.34 -8.25 -15.25
C GLY A 136 -1.76 -8.41 -14.69
N LEU A 137 -1.85 -9.20 -13.62
CA LEU A 137 -3.08 -9.49 -12.89
C LEU A 137 -3.64 -8.26 -12.14
N ILE A 138 -2.74 -7.42 -11.65
CA ILE A 138 -3.04 -6.15 -10.98
C ILE A 138 -2.53 -5.04 -11.91
N ARG A 139 -3.32 -3.99 -12.08
CA ARG A 139 -2.96 -2.83 -12.91
C ARG A 139 -3.34 -1.54 -12.21
N ARG A 140 -2.46 -0.54 -12.26
CA ARG A 140 -2.78 0.83 -11.84
C ARG A 140 -3.60 1.51 -12.93
N GLU A 141 -4.73 2.10 -12.54
CA GLU A 141 -5.65 2.79 -13.45
C GLU A 141 -5.49 4.31 -13.34
N PHE A 142 -5.28 4.81 -12.14
CA PHE A 142 -5.23 6.25 -11.87
C PHE A 142 -4.38 6.55 -10.64
N VAL A 143 -3.80 7.75 -10.60
CA VAL A 143 -3.11 8.30 -9.44
C VAL A 143 -3.65 9.69 -9.18
N HIS A 144 -4.21 9.91 -8.00
CA HIS A 144 -4.65 11.21 -7.55
C HIS A 144 -3.59 11.83 -6.63
N LYS A 145 -3.08 13.00 -7.00
CA LYS A 145 -2.20 13.78 -6.13
C LYS A 145 -3.05 14.58 -5.17
N GLU A 146 -2.75 14.52 -3.87
CA GLU A 146 -3.56 15.16 -2.84
C GLU A 146 -2.79 16.25 -2.10
N HIS A 147 -1.54 15.96 -1.72
CA HIS A 147 -0.72 16.88 -0.95
C HIS A 147 0.68 17.00 -1.53
N TRP A 148 1.17 18.23 -1.64
CA TRP A 148 2.58 18.51 -1.93
C TRP A 148 3.34 18.61 -0.61
N SER A 149 4.39 17.80 -0.46
CA SER A 149 5.32 17.83 0.65
C SER A 149 6.61 18.48 0.17
N ASP A 150 6.88 19.67 0.69
CA ASP A 150 8.13 20.38 0.47
C ASP A 150 8.45 21.21 1.73
N ARG A 151 9.72 21.54 1.90
CA ARG A 151 10.17 22.31 3.06
C ARG A 151 10.11 23.79 2.72
N SER A 152 9.37 24.54 3.52
CA SER A 152 9.46 26.01 3.47
C SER A 152 10.90 26.46 3.73
N PHE A 153 11.37 27.41 2.93
CA PHE A 153 12.61 28.15 3.12
C PHE A 153 12.70 28.76 4.54
N TRP A 154 11.56 29.19 5.08
CA TRP A 154 11.44 29.79 6.41
C TRP A 154 11.46 28.78 7.56
N ASN A 155 11.62 27.48 7.28
CA ASN A 155 11.91 26.50 8.31
C ASN A 155 13.37 26.59 8.75
N LEU A 156 13.72 27.74 9.34
CA LEU A 156 15.07 28.10 9.75
C LEU A 156 15.67 27.07 10.72
N ARG A 157 14.86 26.44 11.58
CA ARG A 157 15.31 25.36 12.48
C ARG A 157 15.84 24.15 11.72
N LYS A 158 15.26 23.80 10.57
CA LYS A 158 15.72 22.68 9.73
C LYS A 158 16.78 23.11 8.71
N ASN A 159 16.80 24.38 8.32
CA ASN A 159 17.69 24.92 7.30
C ASN A 159 19.02 25.49 7.86
N LEU A 160 19.07 25.91 9.13
CA LEU A 160 20.28 26.41 9.82
C LEU A 160 21.00 25.36 10.68
N MET A 161 20.60 24.09 10.65
CA MET A 161 21.45 23.03 11.22
C MET A 161 22.65 22.82 10.30
N TRP A 162 23.72 23.59 10.54
CA TRP A 162 25.06 23.34 10.00
C TRP A 162 25.59 22.04 10.60
N GLY A 163 25.29 20.93 9.94
CA GLY A 163 25.71 19.59 10.30
C GLY A 163 25.50 18.66 9.14
N THR A 164 26.60 18.08 8.66
CA THR A 164 26.73 17.16 7.52
C THR A 164 25.59 16.15 7.42
N GLY A 165 24.68 16.34 6.48
CA GLY A 165 23.69 15.34 6.13
C GLY A 165 23.27 15.55 4.69
N ASN A 166 23.59 14.58 3.82
CA ASN A 166 22.98 14.44 2.51
C ASN A 166 21.45 14.41 2.68
N GLY A 167 20.85 15.59 2.68
CA GLY A 167 19.42 15.77 2.87
C GLY A 167 18.71 15.50 1.56
N SER A 168 18.61 14.23 1.19
CA SER A 168 17.70 13.70 0.15
C SER A 168 16.22 13.82 0.55
N GLY A 169 15.86 14.88 1.27
CA GLY A 169 14.47 15.25 1.49
C GLY A 169 13.98 16.02 0.29
N GLY A 170 13.92 15.34 -0.87
CA GLY A 170 13.34 15.88 -2.08
C GLY A 170 11.87 16.23 -1.86
N GLY A 171 11.40 17.25 -2.56
CA GLY A 171 9.98 17.54 -2.64
C GLY A 171 9.24 16.37 -3.29
N GLY A 172 7.94 16.26 -3.04
CA GLY A 172 7.15 15.21 -3.64
C GLY A 172 5.68 15.37 -3.34
N TRP A 173 4.86 14.52 -3.95
CA TRP A 173 3.44 14.45 -3.65
C TRP A 173 3.14 13.21 -2.81
N THR A 174 2.10 13.30 -2.00
CA THR A 174 1.40 12.14 -1.47
C THR A 174 -0.01 12.13 -2.03
N GLY A 175 -0.56 10.93 -2.19
CA GLY A 175 -1.94 10.79 -2.63
C GLY A 175 -2.37 9.34 -2.68
N THR A 176 -3.23 9.04 -3.63
CA THR A 176 -3.89 7.75 -3.73
C THR A 176 -3.74 7.15 -5.13
N SER A 177 -3.20 5.94 -5.21
CA SER A 177 -3.20 5.11 -6.40
C SER A 177 -4.45 4.23 -6.43
N TYR A 178 -5.06 4.10 -7.60
CA TYR A 178 -6.26 3.30 -7.86
C TYR A 178 -5.91 2.13 -8.76
N PHE A 179 -6.35 0.94 -8.38
CA PHE A 179 -5.97 -0.31 -9.00
C PHE A 179 -7.19 -1.13 -9.36
N GLN A 180 -6.99 -1.95 -10.37
CA GLN A 180 -7.84 -3.08 -10.69
C GLN A 180 -7.08 -4.39 -10.52
N ILE A 181 -7.79 -5.42 -10.10
CA ILE A 181 -7.29 -6.80 -10.04
C ILE A 181 -8.27 -7.72 -10.76
N LYS A 182 -7.76 -8.49 -11.72
CA LYS A 182 -8.58 -9.39 -12.53
C LYS A 182 -8.80 -10.71 -11.80
N MET A 183 -10.03 -10.95 -11.33
CA MET A 183 -10.44 -12.26 -10.84
C MET A 183 -11.11 -13.06 -11.98
N PRO A 184 -11.33 -14.39 -11.80
CA PRO A 184 -11.99 -15.21 -12.82
C PRO A 184 -13.38 -14.72 -13.24
N GLU A 185 -14.21 -14.26 -12.31
CA GLU A 185 -15.62 -13.88 -12.60
C GLU A 185 -15.78 -12.38 -12.89
N LYS A 186 -14.95 -11.53 -12.27
CA LYS A 186 -14.98 -10.08 -12.50
C LYS A 186 -13.68 -9.40 -12.09
N THR A 187 -13.55 -8.13 -12.47
CA THR A 187 -12.49 -7.26 -11.98
C THR A 187 -12.90 -6.64 -10.66
N LEU A 188 -12.00 -6.67 -9.68
CA LEU A 188 -12.17 -5.93 -8.43
C LEU A 188 -11.36 -4.63 -8.50
N HIS A 189 -11.84 -3.63 -7.77
CA HIS A 189 -11.27 -2.28 -7.77
C HIS A 189 -10.92 -1.87 -6.34
N PHE A 190 -9.69 -1.40 -6.14
CA PHE A 190 -9.24 -0.97 -4.82
C PHE A 190 -8.27 0.20 -4.92
N LYS A 191 -8.06 0.89 -3.82
CA LYS A 191 -7.15 2.03 -3.74
C LYS A 191 -6.11 1.85 -2.64
N ARG A 192 -4.98 2.54 -2.79
CA ARG A 192 -3.91 2.54 -1.78
C ARG A 192 -3.14 3.84 -1.80
N PHE A 193 -2.57 4.19 -0.66
CA PHE A 193 -1.69 5.34 -0.52
C PHE A 193 -0.44 5.21 -1.40
N VAL A 194 -0.02 6.33 -2.00
CA VAL A 194 1.21 6.46 -2.81
C VAL A 194 1.99 7.71 -2.43
N ALA A 195 3.31 7.58 -2.41
CA ALA A 195 4.23 8.72 -2.45
C ALA A 195 4.75 8.89 -3.87
N ILE A 196 4.96 10.12 -4.31
CA ILE A 196 5.34 10.45 -5.68
C ILE A 196 6.52 11.40 -5.58
N ASP A 197 7.65 11.02 -6.14
CA ASP A 197 8.83 11.88 -6.15
C ASP A 197 8.60 13.10 -7.05
N GLU A 198 9.43 14.13 -6.87
CA GLU A 198 9.41 15.34 -7.68
C GLU A 198 9.49 15.07 -9.19
N ASP A 199 10.29 14.08 -9.57
CA ASP A 199 10.50 13.63 -10.95
C ASP A 199 9.30 12.85 -11.52
N GLY A 200 8.30 12.56 -10.68
CA GLY A 200 7.07 11.88 -11.06
C GLY A 200 7.07 10.37 -10.77
N ASP A 201 8.18 9.83 -10.27
CA ASP A 201 8.30 8.41 -9.95
C ASP A 201 7.37 8.01 -8.79
N PHE A 202 6.62 6.94 -9.00
CA PHE A 202 5.68 6.41 -8.01
C PHE A 202 6.39 5.49 -7.02
N ARG A 203 6.22 5.78 -5.74
CA ARG A 203 6.61 4.94 -4.61
C ARG A 203 5.35 4.45 -3.92
N ASP A 204 4.71 3.44 -4.52
CA ASP A 204 3.67 2.70 -3.83
C ASP A 204 4.28 1.98 -2.62
N ARG A 205 3.60 2.06 -1.48
CA ARG A 205 4.08 1.42 -0.23
C ARG A 205 3.80 -0.07 -0.17
N PHE A 206 3.21 -0.65 -1.20
CA PHE A 206 2.84 -2.05 -1.24
C PHE A 206 3.52 -2.75 -2.42
N PHE A 207 4.01 -3.95 -2.16
CA PHE A 207 4.65 -4.80 -3.15
C PHE A 207 4.02 -6.17 -3.03
N TYR A 208 2.99 -6.42 -3.84
CA TYR A 208 2.33 -7.72 -3.81
C TYR A 208 3.11 -8.70 -4.67
N PHE A 209 3.64 -9.73 -4.02
CA PHE A 209 3.98 -10.97 -4.70
C PHE A 209 2.71 -11.77 -4.88
N VAL A 210 2.37 -12.04 -6.13
CA VAL A 210 1.08 -12.61 -6.49
C VAL A 210 1.23 -14.11 -6.69
N TYR A 211 0.46 -14.89 -5.97
CA TYR A 211 0.29 -16.30 -6.26
C TYR A 211 -1.12 -16.58 -6.74
N GLN A 212 -1.19 -17.19 -7.93
CA GLN A 212 -2.42 -17.67 -8.54
C GLN A 212 -2.36 -19.19 -8.61
N VAL A 213 -3.28 -19.87 -7.93
CA VAL A 213 -3.40 -21.33 -8.04
C VAL A 213 -3.75 -21.69 -9.49
N LYS A 214 -3.15 -22.78 -10.02
CA LYS A 214 -3.51 -23.32 -11.33
C LYS A 214 -4.98 -23.73 -11.33
N ASN A 215 -5.80 -23.11 -12.20
CA ASN A 215 -7.26 -23.24 -12.20
C ASN A 215 -7.93 -22.79 -10.89
N GLY A 216 -7.21 -22.00 -10.10
CA GLY A 216 -7.61 -21.57 -8.77
C GLY A 216 -8.73 -20.57 -8.78
N LYS A 217 -9.62 -20.71 -7.80
CA LYS A 217 -10.71 -19.75 -7.56
C LYS A 217 -10.27 -18.52 -6.76
N TYR A 218 -9.06 -18.55 -6.21
CA TYR A 218 -8.54 -17.50 -5.33
C TYR A 218 -7.18 -16.98 -5.79
N LEU A 219 -6.83 -15.82 -5.23
CA LEU A 219 -5.51 -15.21 -5.31
C LEU A 219 -4.93 -15.01 -3.92
N LEU A 220 -3.64 -15.25 -3.78
CA LEU A 220 -2.88 -14.90 -2.59
C LEU A 220 -1.92 -13.75 -2.94
N LEU A 221 -2.08 -12.63 -2.26
CA LEU A 221 -1.20 -11.47 -2.38
C LEU A 221 -0.32 -11.42 -1.13
N SER A 222 1.00 -11.47 -1.31
CA SER A 222 1.96 -11.35 -0.22
C SER A 222 2.60 -9.97 -0.23
N ASP A 223 2.36 -9.19 0.82
CA ASP A 223 3.07 -7.94 1.13
C ASP A 223 4.18 -8.25 2.14
N LEU A 224 5.32 -8.73 1.62
CA LEU A 224 6.46 -9.15 2.45
C LEU A 224 6.99 -8.02 3.35
N PRO A 225 7.13 -6.76 2.89
CA PRO A 225 7.56 -5.65 3.74
C PRO A 225 6.62 -5.40 4.92
N SER A 226 5.30 -5.49 4.71
CA SER A 226 4.31 -5.32 5.78
C SER A 226 4.03 -6.60 6.56
N ARG A 227 4.58 -7.74 6.13
CA ARG A 227 4.32 -9.09 6.65
C ARG A 227 2.83 -9.46 6.67
N ARG A 228 2.12 -9.06 5.62
CA ARG A 228 0.69 -9.30 5.46
C ARG A 228 0.44 -10.15 4.24
N TYR A 229 -0.55 -11.04 4.36
CA TYR A 229 -1.06 -11.81 3.24
C TYR A 229 -2.54 -11.48 3.06
N TYR A 230 -2.96 -11.29 1.83
CA TYR A 230 -4.36 -11.10 1.46
C TYR A 230 -4.82 -12.28 0.61
N LEU A 231 -5.77 -13.04 1.12
CA LEU A 231 -6.43 -14.11 0.39
C LEU A 231 -7.73 -13.57 -0.21
N ILE A 232 -7.80 -13.48 -1.53
CA ILE A 232 -9.00 -13.05 -2.26
C ILE A 232 -9.66 -14.31 -2.84
N ARG A 233 -10.83 -14.68 -2.34
CA ARG A 233 -11.51 -15.93 -2.72
C ARG A 233 -13.01 -15.75 -2.91
N PRO A 234 -13.74 -16.66 -3.59
CA PRO A 234 -15.18 -16.56 -3.72
C PRO A 234 -15.85 -16.72 -2.36
N ILE A 235 -16.93 -15.98 -2.15
CA ILE A 235 -17.75 -16.10 -0.94
C ILE A 235 -18.38 -17.48 -0.92
N LYS A 236 -18.23 -18.18 0.21
CA LYS A 236 -18.92 -19.45 0.45
C LYS A 236 -20.40 -19.17 0.68
N ARG A 237 -21.20 -19.13 -0.39
CA ARG A 237 -22.66 -19.12 -0.27
C ARG A 237 -23.06 -20.44 0.37
N SER A 238 -23.53 -20.41 1.61
CA SER A 238 -24.15 -21.58 2.21
C SER A 238 -25.34 -21.96 1.31
N LEU A 239 -25.35 -23.20 0.84
CA LEU A 239 -26.47 -23.81 0.15
C LEU A 239 -27.62 -24.01 1.16
N ASN A 240 -28.20 -22.93 1.69
CA ASN A 240 -29.34 -22.96 2.62
C ASN A 240 -30.33 -21.81 2.30
N SER A 241 -30.76 -21.71 1.04
CA SER A 241 -31.98 -20.95 0.68
C SER A 241 -32.68 -21.58 -0.53
N LYS A 242 -32.95 -22.89 -0.41
CA LYS A 242 -34.06 -23.53 -1.10
C LYS A 242 -34.65 -24.56 -0.16
N GLU A 243 -35.60 -24.10 0.64
CA GLU A 243 -36.81 -24.83 1.04
C GLU A 243 -37.87 -23.80 1.45
#